data_AF-A0A924Z9R1-F1
#
_entry.id   AF-A0A924Z9R1-F1
#
_cell.length_a   1.000
_cell.length_b   1.000
_cell.length_c   1.000
_cell.angle_alpha   90.00
_cell.angle_beta   90.00
_cell.angle_gamma   90.00
#
_symmetry.space_group_name_H-M   'P 1'
#
loop_
_entity.id
_entity.type
_entity.pdbx_description
1 polymer ?
#
loop_
_entity_poly.entity_id
_entity_poly.type
_entity_poly.pdbx_seq_one_letter_code
_entity_poly.pdbx_strand_id
1 'polypeptide(L)'
;GDRSATVTRWMEGIDAPPFWARQIRRAKGYQGAVDRWQIIKFEAPATISIDVGVAPAGSGAVPRRGGDSGGDAGSDRSQGVNGFVLNTVTPETDGTCLYFWAFARNYLLHDQRLTYELREGVASIFREDELILEAQQQAIDDHPGYSFHNLNIDAGSMWMRRLIDKMIANEAGGVPAGRVIPLRISA
;
A
#
# COMPACT_ATOMS: atom_id res chain seq x y z
N GLY A 1 4.84 9.39 -11.93
CA GLY A 1 5.96 9.61 -12.88
C GLY A 1 6.12 8.38 -13.75
N ASP A 2 7.21 8.23 -14.50
CA ASP A 2 7.41 7.05 -15.37
C ASP A 2 7.55 5.72 -14.61
N ARG A 3 7.72 5.75 -13.29
CA ARG A 3 7.89 4.58 -12.41
C ARG A 3 6.95 4.55 -11.21
N SER A 4 6.01 5.48 -11.10
CA SER A 4 5.17 5.57 -9.92
C SER A 4 3.76 6.07 -10.23
N ALA A 5 2.80 5.51 -9.48
CA ALA A 5 1.42 5.94 -9.46
C ALA A 5 1.02 6.21 -8.01
N THR A 6 0.35 7.33 -7.77
CA THR A 6 -0.09 7.72 -6.43
C THR A 6 -1.59 7.95 -6.44
N VAL A 7 -2.29 7.36 -5.47
CA VAL A 7 -3.68 7.63 -5.15
C VAL A 7 -3.73 8.25 -3.76
N THR A 8 -4.34 9.41 -3.66
CA THR A 8 -4.44 10.16 -2.42
C THR A 8 -5.91 10.33 -2.06
N ARG A 9 -6.22 10.19 -0.78
CA ARG A 9 -7.52 10.52 -0.22
C ARG A 9 -7.36 11.27 1.09
N TRP A 10 -7.97 12.45 1.15
CA TRP A 10 -8.09 13.25 2.36
C TRP A 10 -9.52 13.21 2.89
N MET A 11 -9.70 13.23 4.21
CA MET A 11 -11.00 13.22 4.85
C MET A 11 -10.94 14.15 6.07
N GLU A 12 -11.83 15.13 6.13
CA GLU A 12 -11.84 16.16 7.19
C GLU A 12 -12.98 15.90 8.17
N GLY A 13 -12.71 16.04 9.47
CA GLY A 13 -13.72 16.01 10.53
C GLY A 13 -14.55 14.73 10.61
N ILE A 14 -13.98 13.56 10.29
CA ILE A 14 -14.67 12.27 10.31
C ILE A 14 -14.56 11.58 11.67
N ASP A 15 -15.43 10.61 11.92
CA ASP A 15 -15.21 9.65 13.01
C ASP A 15 -13.97 8.81 12.74
N ALA A 16 -13.09 8.73 13.73
CA ALA A 16 -11.86 7.96 13.62
C ALA A 16 -12.17 6.46 13.48
N PRO A 17 -11.65 5.79 12.44
CA PRO A 17 -11.86 4.35 12.31
C PRO A 17 -11.27 3.59 13.50
N PRO A 18 -11.86 2.47 13.94
CA PRO A 18 -11.60 1.90 15.27
C PRO A 18 -10.12 1.66 15.59
N PHE A 19 -9.34 1.22 14.59
CA PHE A 19 -7.89 1.09 14.72
C PHE A 19 -7.24 2.43 15.08
N TRP A 20 -7.45 3.46 14.26
CA TRP A 20 -6.87 4.79 14.45
C TRP A 20 -7.37 5.50 15.71
N ALA A 21 -8.64 5.32 16.07
CA ALA A 21 -9.20 5.81 17.31
C ALA A 21 -8.43 5.30 18.55
N ARG A 22 -8.06 4.00 18.55
CA ARG A 22 -7.22 3.43 19.62
C ARG A 22 -5.80 3.99 19.60
N GLN A 23 -5.19 4.12 18.43
CA GLN A 23 -3.81 4.61 18.31
C GLN A 23 -3.67 6.07 18.76
N ILE A 24 -4.56 6.96 18.29
CA ILE A 24 -4.50 8.39 18.65
C ILE A 24 -4.83 8.62 20.13
N ARG A 25 -5.77 7.83 20.68
CA ARG A 25 -6.07 7.85 22.12
C ARG A 25 -4.87 7.41 22.94
N ARG A 26 -4.19 6.32 22.56
CA ARG A 26 -3.02 5.81 23.29
C ARG A 26 -1.83 6.76 23.19
N ALA A 27 -1.59 7.34 22.03
CA ALA A 27 -0.42 8.20 21.79
C ALA A 27 -0.59 9.62 22.34
N LYS A 28 -1.80 10.18 22.31
CA LYS A 28 -2.06 11.60 22.58
C LYS A 28 -3.16 11.85 23.61
N GLY A 29 -3.83 10.81 24.13
CA GLY A 29 -4.99 10.95 25.01
C GLY A 29 -6.23 11.52 24.30
N TYR A 30 -6.21 11.65 22.98
CA TYR A 30 -7.25 12.33 22.22
C TYR A 30 -8.46 11.43 21.93
N GLN A 31 -9.65 12.01 22.04
CA GLN A 31 -10.92 11.41 21.63
C GLN A 31 -11.76 12.50 20.96
N GLY A 32 -12.31 12.22 19.78
CA GLY A 32 -13.07 13.18 19.00
C GLY A 32 -12.97 12.90 17.49
N ALA A 33 -13.55 13.80 16.70
CA ALA A 33 -13.43 13.78 15.25
C ALA A 33 -11.97 13.95 14.81
N VAL A 34 -11.61 13.37 13.68
CA VAL A 34 -10.25 13.39 13.14
C VAL A 34 -10.22 13.82 11.69
N ASP A 35 -9.08 14.42 11.33
CA ASP A 35 -8.64 14.56 9.96
C ASP A 35 -7.83 13.31 9.60
N ARG A 36 -8.19 12.64 8.51
CA ARG A 36 -7.58 11.40 8.04
C ARG A 36 -6.97 11.59 6.65
N TRP A 37 -5.85 10.89 6.43
CA TRP A 37 -5.26 10.73 5.11
C TRP A 37 -5.01 9.27 4.79
N GLN A 38 -5.04 8.97 3.51
CA GLN A 38 -4.63 7.70 2.94
C GLN A 38 -3.97 7.96 1.59
N ILE A 39 -2.65 7.83 1.55
CA ILE A 39 -1.84 8.09 0.37
C ILE A 39 -1.17 6.77 0.02
N ILE A 40 -1.56 6.19 -1.11
CA ILE A 40 -1.04 4.94 -1.63
C ILE A 40 -0.15 5.27 -2.81
N LYS A 41 1.12 4.90 -2.73
CA LYS A 41 2.09 5.06 -3.80
C LYS A 41 2.59 3.69 -4.24
N PHE A 42 2.31 3.35 -5.49
CA PHE A 42 3.01 2.31 -6.21
C PHE A 42 4.34 2.85 -6.75
N GLU A 43 5.40 2.09 -6.58
CA GLU A 43 6.72 2.29 -7.13
C GLU A 43 7.18 1.02 -7.83
N ALA A 44 7.35 1.13 -9.14
CA ALA A 44 7.75 0.02 -9.98
C ALA A 44 9.15 -0.49 -9.59
N PRO A 45 9.38 -1.82 -9.59
CA PRO A 45 8.52 -2.82 -10.23
C PRO A 45 7.40 -3.40 -9.34
N ALA A 46 7.47 -3.30 -8.02
CA ALA A 46 6.58 -4.13 -7.19
C ALA A 46 6.36 -3.64 -5.75
N THR A 47 6.67 -2.37 -5.46
CA THR A 47 6.54 -1.83 -4.10
C THR A 47 5.32 -0.91 -4.01
N ILE A 48 4.45 -1.18 -3.05
CA ILE A 48 3.34 -0.31 -2.67
C ILE A 48 3.61 0.20 -1.26
N SER A 49 3.63 1.52 -1.11
CA SER A 49 3.72 2.19 0.19
C SER A 49 2.39 2.89 0.49
N ILE A 50 1.86 2.66 1.68
CA ILE A 50 0.60 3.24 2.14
C ILE A 50 0.90 4.11 3.35
N ASP A 51 0.92 5.42 3.16
CA ASP A 51 0.92 6.40 4.25
C ASP A 51 -0.50 6.65 4.69
N VAL A 52 -0.82 6.20 5.90
CA VAL A 52 -2.16 6.31 6.47
C VAL A 52 -2.05 6.77 7.91
N GLY A 53 -2.92 7.71 8.27
CA GLY A 53 -2.90 8.27 9.61
C GLY A 53 -4.08 9.19 9.89
N VAL A 54 -4.12 9.65 11.13
CA VAL A 54 -5.13 10.58 11.63
C VAL A 54 -4.49 11.64 12.51
N ALA A 55 -5.09 12.83 12.54
CA ALA A 55 -4.80 13.90 13.49
C ALA A 55 -6.12 14.45 14.05
N PRO A 56 -6.12 15.18 15.18
CA PRO A 56 -7.32 15.86 15.66
C PRO A 56 -7.96 16.73 14.56
N ALA A 57 -9.28 16.74 14.46
CA ALA A 57 -9.96 17.53 13.43
C ALA A 57 -9.59 19.01 13.51
N GLY A 58 -9.34 19.64 12.36
CA GLY A 58 -8.94 21.04 12.27
C GLY A 58 -7.48 21.31 12.66
N SER A 59 -6.64 20.27 12.82
CA SER A 59 -5.21 20.45 13.14
C SER A 59 -4.40 21.01 11.96
N GLY A 60 -4.99 21.08 10.77
CA GLY A 60 -4.29 21.42 9.53
C GLY A 60 -3.70 20.20 8.81
N ALA A 61 -4.06 18.97 9.21
CA ALA A 61 -3.55 17.75 8.57
C ALA A 61 -4.05 17.59 7.13
N VAL A 62 -5.28 18.01 6.82
CA VAL A 62 -5.77 18.06 5.44
C VAL A 62 -5.27 19.33 4.75
N PRO A 63 -4.61 19.24 3.57
CA PRO A 63 -4.21 20.40 2.79
C PRO A 63 -5.42 21.28 2.42
N ARG A 64 -5.29 22.60 2.59
CA ARG A 64 -6.35 23.56 2.22
C ARG A 64 -6.57 23.69 0.70
N ARG A 65 -5.64 23.22 -0.12
CA ARG A 65 -5.70 23.35 -1.59
C ARG A 65 -5.30 22.03 -2.25
N GLY A 66 -5.94 21.76 -3.40
CA GLY A 66 -5.59 20.65 -4.28
C GLY A 66 -6.33 19.34 -4.02
N GLY A 67 -6.98 19.16 -2.87
CA GLY A 67 -7.80 17.98 -2.56
C GLY A 67 -7.04 16.67 -2.79
N ASP A 68 -7.73 15.63 -3.23
CA ASP A 68 -7.15 14.32 -3.54
C ASP A 68 -6.12 14.36 -4.70
N SER A 69 -6.15 15.41 -5.52
CA SER A 69 -5.20 15.65 -6.62
C SER A 69 -3.98 16.51 -6.23
N GLY A 70 -3.95 17.06 -5.02
CA GLY A 70 -3.09 18.18 -4.63
C GLY A 70 -1.74 17.83 -4.04
N GLY A 71 -1.47 16.53 -3.80
CA GLY A 71 -0.36 16.10 -2.96
C GLY A 71 -0.57 16.52 -1.49
N ASP A 72 0.53 16.65 -0.76
CA ASP A 72 0.56 16.99 0.68
C ASP A 72 1.05 18.43 0.94
N ALA A 73 1.17 19.26 -0.10
CA ALA A 73 1.66 20.63 0.04
C ALA A 73 0.76 21.46 0.97
N GLY A 74 1.34 21.97 2.06
CA GLY A 74 0.62 22.75 3.07
C GLY A 74 -0.15 21.90 4.10
N SER A 75 0.03 20.58 4.10
CA SER A 75 -0.41 19.69 5.16
C SER A 75 0.48 19.82 6.40
N ASP A 76 -0.11 20.03 7.56
CA ASP A 76 0.56 19.93 8.87
C ASP A 76 0.07 18.69 9.62
N ARG A 77 0.86 17.62 9.54
CA ARG A 77 0.59 16.33 10.19
C ARG A 77 1.35 16.15 11.51
N SER A 78 1.93 17.22 12.06
CA SER A 78 2.71 17.17 13.31
C SER A 78 1.91 16.67 14.52
N GLN A 79 0.59 16.89 14.50
CA GLN A 79 -0.36 16.39 15.49
C GLN A 79 -0.88 14.98 15.19
N GLY A 80 -0.37 14.35 14.13
CA GLY A 80 -0.82 13.07 13.64
C GLY A 80 -0.21 11.86 14.33
N VAL A 81 -0.96 10.76 14.30
CA VAL A 81 -0.41 9.40 14.43
C VAL A 81 -0.54 8.72 13.07
N ASN A 82 0.55 8.19 12.54
CA ASN A 82 0.53 7.56 11.22
C ASN A 82 1.43 6.33 11.15
N GLY A 83 1.13 5.52 10.14
CA GLY A 83 1.86 4.33 9.79
C GLY A 83 2.09 4.28 8.29
N PHE A 84 3.27 3.81 7.91
CA PHE A 84 3.60 3.37 6.58
C PHE A 84 3.47 1.86 6.53
N VAL A 85 2.53 1.36 5.72
CA VAL A 85 2.48 -0.04 5.33
C VAL A 85 3.29 -0.18 4.05
N LEU A 86 4.36 -0.97 4.10
CA LEU A 86 5.17 -1.30 2.93
C LEU A 86 4.79 -2.70 2.49
N ASN A 87 4.53 -2.86 1.20
CA ASN A 87 4.15 -4.10 0.54
C ASN A 87 5.03 -4.26 -0.69
N THR A 88 5.95 -5.22 -0.67
CA THR A 88 6.83 -5.51 -1.81
C THR A 88 6.64 -6.95 -2.22
N VAL A 89 6.36 -7.15 -3.50
CA VAL A 89 6.17 -8.48 -4.09
C VAL A 89 7.37 -8.83 -4.95
N THR A 90 7.84 -10.06 -4.88
CA THR A 90 8.88 -10.57 -5.78
C THR A 90 8.36 -11.86 -6.44
N PRO A 91 8.21 -11.91 -7.77
CA PRO A 91 7.85 -13.14 -8.45
C PRO A 91 8.86 -14.25 -8.15
N GLU A 92 8.37 -15.45 -7.86
CA GLU A 92 9.19 -16.66 -7.72
C GLU A 92 8.99 -17.57 -8.93
N THR A 93 7.73 -17.77 -9.33
CA THR A 93 7.32 -18.47 -10.55
C THR A 93 6.22 -17.67 -11.26
N ASP A 94 5.66 -18.21 -12.34
CA ASP A 94 4.52 -17.59 -13.03
C ASP A 94 3.25 -17.52 -12.14
N GLY A 95 3.12 -18.40 -11.15
CA GLY A 95 1.96 -18.49 -10.26
C GLY A 95 2.25 -18.30 -8.77
N THR A 96 3.51 -18.04 -8.39
CA THR A 96 3.92 -17.86 -6.98
C THR A 96 4.78 -16.63 -6.80
N CYS A 97 4.74 -16.03 -5.62
CA CYS A 97 5.55 -14.88 -5.27
C CYS A 97 5.93 -14.86 -3.79
N LEU A 98 6.98 -14.12 -3.47
CA LEU A 98 7.31 -13.73 -2.11
C LEU A 98 6.63 -12.40 -1.80
N TYR A 99 5.82 -12.37 -0.75
CA TYR A 99 5.16 -11.15 -0.29
C TYR A 99 5.80 -10.62 1.00
N PHE A 100 6.60 -9.56 0.86
CA PHE A 100 7.23 -8.87 1.97
C PHE A 100 6.36 -7.71 2.45
N TRP A 101 6.12 -7.64 3.76
CA TRP A 101 5.41 -6.53 4.37
C TRP A 101 6.16 -5.95 5.56
N ALA A 102 5.96 -4.66 5.80
CA ALA A 102 6.43 -3.98 7.00
C ALA A 102 5.44 -2.88 7.43
N PHE A 103 5.37 -2.65 8.73
CA PHE A 103 4.60 -1.53 9.30
C PHE A 103 5.53 -0.62 10.10
N ALA A 104 5.75 0.60 9.61
CA ALA A 104 6.55 1.61 10.29
C ALA A 104 5.64 2.71 10.84
N ARG A 105 5.79 3.09 12.11
CA ARG A 105 4.95 4.11 12.77
C ARG A 105 5.76 5.31 13.26
N ASN A 106 5.11 6.47 13.41
CA ASN A 106 5.74 7.70 13.91
C ASN A 106 5.49 8.00 15.40
N TYR A 107 4.73 7.16 16.10
CA TYR A 107 4.29 7.40 17.48
C TYR A 107 4.68 6.26 18.41
N LEU A 108 4.90 6.58 19.70
CA LEU A 108 5.24 5.61 20.75
C LEU A 108 6.36 4.64 20.32
N LEU A 109 7.45 5.19 19.78
CA LEU A 109 8.51 4.43 19.10
C LEU A 109 9.24 3.43 20.02
N HIS A 110 9.29 3.71 21.31
CA HIS A 110 9.93 2.86 22.31
C HIS A 110 8.97 1.89 23.01
N ASP A 111 7.68 1.92 22.69
CA ASP A 111 6.68 1.00 23.25
C ASP A 111 6.74 -0.36 22.53
N GLN A 112 7.50 -1.29 23.13
CA GLN A 112 7.67 -2.65 22.59
C GLN A 112 6.37 -3.47 22.64
N ARG A 113 5.52 -3.24 23.64
CA ARG A 113 4.23 -3.91 23.73
C ARG A 113 3.35 -3.52 22.55
N LEU A 114 3.28 -2.23 22.23
CA LEU A 114 2.57 -1.76 21.05
C LEU A 114 3.17 -2.31 19.76
N THR A 115 4.50 -2.42 19.67
CA THR A 115 5.16 -3.05 18.51
C THR A 115 4.72 -4.49 18.31
N TYR A 116 4.67 -5.28 19.39
CA TYR A 116 4.19 -6.65 19.33
C TYR A 116 2.69 -6.71 18.95
N GLU A 117 1.84 -5.95 19.62
CA GLU A 117 0.39 -5.91 19.33
C GLU A 117 0.10 -5.51 17.88
N LEU A 118 0.82 -4.53 17.33
CA LEU A 118 0.70 -4.13 15.94
C LEU A 118 1.22 -5.19 14.97
N ARG A 119 2.35 -5.83 15.28
CA ARG A 119 2.89 -6.92 14.45
C ARG A 119 1.89 -8.07 14.33
N GLU A 120 1.33 -8.52 15.46
CA GLU A 120 0.36 -9.63 15.45
C GLU A 120 -0.94 -9.25 14.75
N GLY A 121 -1.46 -8.03 15.02
CA GLY A 121 -2.68 -7.55 14.38
C GLY A 121 -2.53 -7.38 12.86
N VAL A 122 -1.40 -6.85 12.40
CA VAL A 122 -1.11 -6.70 10.98
C VAL A 122 -0.90 -8.07 10.34
N ALA A 123 -0.15 -8.98 10.97
CA ALA A 123 0.05 -10.32 10.45
C ALA A 123 -1.26 -11.10 10.25
N SER A 124 -2.25 -10.90 11.12
CA SER A 124 -3.59 -11.50 10.95
C SER A 124 -4.27 -11.02 9.67
N ILE A 125 -4.22 -9.71 9.38
CA ILE A 125 -4.85 -9.12 8.20
C ILE A 125 -4.18 -9.64 6.92
N PHE A 126 -2.85 -9.74 6.90
CA PHE A 126 -2.14 -10.28 5.73
C PHE A 126 -2.48 -11.74 5.43
N ARG A 127 -2.83 -12.54 6.44
CA ARG A 127 -3.32 -13.92 6.22
C ARG A 127 -4.71 -13.93 5.59
N GLU A 128 -5.56 -12.97 5.92
CA GLU A 128 -6.85 -12.82 5.25
C GLU A 128 -6.65 -12.44 3.78
N ASP A 129 -5.71 -11.53 3.49
CA ASP A 129 -5.37 -11.13 2.12
C ASP A 129 -4.80 -12.31 1.30
N GLU A 130 -3.93 -13.13 1.89
CA GLU A 130 -3.36 -14.33 1.25
C GLU A 130 -4.45 -15.27 0.73
N LEU A 131 -5.44 -15.61 1.57
CA LEU A 131 -6.57 -16.46 1.19
C LEU A 131 -7.35 -15.90 0.00
N ILE A 132 -7.54 -14.58 -0.06
CA ILE A 132 -8.26 -13.94 -1.15
C ILE A 132 -7.41 -13.91 -2.42
N LEU A 133 -6.10 -13.67 -2.32
CA LEU A 133 -5.20 -13.67 -3.48
C LEU A 133 -5.09 -15.04 -4.13
N GLU A 134 -4.99 -16.12 -3.33
CA GLU A 134 -4.97 -17.49 -3.84
C GLU A 134 -6.29 -17.84 -4.55
N ALA A 135 -7.42 -17.48 -3.95
CA ALA A 135 -8.73 -17.68 -4.57
C ALA A 135 -8.88 -16.87 -5.88
N GLN A 136 -8.30 -15.66 -5.95
CA GLN A 136 -8.27 -14.86 -7.17
C GLN A 136 -7.41 -15.51 -8.25
N GLN A 137 -6.24 -16.06 -7.91
CA GLN A 137 -5.39 -16.76 -8.87
C GLN A 137 -6.11 -17.99 -9.45
N GLN A 138 -6.74 -18.81 -8.60
CA GLN A 138 -7.53 -19.95 -9.06
C GLN A 138 -8.67 -19.52 -10.00
N ALA A 139 -9.36 -18.42 -9.68
CA ALA A 139 -10.43 -17.91 -10.52
C ALA A 139 -9.93 -17.44 -11.91
N ILE A 140 -8.73 -16.87 -11.98
CA ILE A 140 -8.06 -16.48 -13.23
C ILE A 140 -7.75 -17.73 -14.07
N ASP A 141 -7.17 -18.75 -13.43
CA ASP A 141 -6.79 -20.00 -14.10
C ASP A 141 -8.01 -20.74 -14.66
N ASP A 142 -9.13 -20.74 -13.91
CA ASP A 142 -10.39 -21.35 -14.33
C ASP A 142 -11.08 -20.60 -15.49
N HIS A 143 -10.72 -19.33 -15.74
CA HIS A 143 -11.39 -18.45 -16.72
C HIS A 143 -10.39 -17.67 -17.61
N PRO A 144 -9.60 -18.36 -18.47
CA PRO A 144 -8.49 -17.75 -19.22
C PRO A 144 -8.90 -16.67 -20.25
N GLY A 145 -10.18 -16.56 -20.58
CA GLY A 145 -10.72 -15.55 -21.49
C GLY A 145 -11.45 -14.39 -20.81
N TYR A 146 -11.48 -14.34 -19.49
CA TYR A 146 -12.24 -13.32 -18.75
C TYR A 146 -11.52 -11.97 -18.79
N SER A 147 -12.26 -10.91 -19.13
CA SER A 147 -11.76 -9.54 -19.09
C SER A 147 -12.13 -8.88 -17.77
N PHE A 148 -11.15 -8.31 -17.07
CA PHE A 148 -11.41 -7.60 -15.82
C PHE A 148 -12.27 -6.35 -16.06
N HIS A 149 -13.43 -6.31 -15.41
CA HIS A 149 -14.27 -5.11 -15.34
C HIS A 149 -13.82 -4.23 -14.18
N ASN A 150 -13.29 -3.05 -14.49
CA ASN A 150 -12.78 -2.12 -13.49
C ASN A 150 -13.87 -1.15 -13.02
N LEU A 151 -13.88 -0.86 -11.72
CA LEU A 151 -14.68 0.16 -11.08
C LEU A 151 -13.83 1.43 -10.86
N ASN A 152 -14.48 2.54 -10.49
CA ASN A 152 -13.78 3.81 -10.20
C ASN A 152 -12.73 3.69 -9.08
N ILE A 153 -12.89 2.71 -8.18
CA ILE A 153 -11.94 2.42 -7.09
C ILE A 153 -10.64 1.77 -7.59
N ASP A 154 -10.63 1.24 -8.82
CA ASP A 154 -9.50 0.52 -9.42
C ASP A 154 -8.56 1.44 -10.20
N ALA A 155 -8.76 2.76 -10.15
CA ALA A 155 -7.90 3.70 -10.86
C ALA A 155 -6.41 3.52 -10.51
N GLY A 156 -6.09 3.24 -9.24
CA GLY A 156 -4.72 2.98 -8.79
C GLY A 156 -4.09 1.72 -9.40
N SER A 157 -4.80 0.60 -9.37
CA SER A 157 -4.33 -0.67 -9.91
C SER A 157 -4.21 -0.63 -11.44
N MET A 158 -5.07 0.13 -12.11
CA MET A 158 -4.98 0.37 -13.56
C MET A 158 -3.71 1.15 -13.95
N TRP A 159 -3.36 2.20 -13.20
CA TRP A 159 -2.10 2.91 -13.44
C TRP A 159 -0.87 2.03 -13.18
N MET A 160 -0.91 1.20 -12.14
CA MET A 160 0.13 0.22 -11.85
C MET A 160 0.32 -0.77 -13.01
N ARG A 161 -0.77 -1.41 -13.49
CA ARG A 161 -0.73 -2.36 -14.62
C ARG A 161 -0.11 -1.71 -15.87
N ARG A 162 -0.57 -0.51 -16.23
CA ARG A 162 -0.01 0.25 -17.38
C ARG A 162 1.49 0.52 -17.25
N LEU A 163 1.99 0.82 -16.05
CA LEU A 163 3.42 1.04 -15.82
C LEU A 163 4.21 -0.26 -16.01
N ILE A 164 3.69 -1.38 -15.50
CA ILE A 164 4.31 -2.71 -15.66
C ILE A 164 4.30 -3.16 -17.11
N ASP A 165 3.17 -3.05 -17.81
CA ASP A 165 3.06 -3.41 -19.24
C ASP A 165 4.09 -2.65 -20.09
N LYS A 166 4.28 -1.35 -19.81
CA LYS A 166 5.29 -0.52 -20.47
C LYS A 166 6.72 -1.02 -20.19
N MET A 167 7.01 -1.46 -18.96
CA MET A 167 8.32 -2.03 -18.61
C MET A 167 8.56 -3.35 -19.33
N ILE A 168 7.59 -4.26 -19.32
CA ILE A 168 7.65 -5.54 -20.03
C ILE A 168 7.88 -5.33 -21.53
N ALA A 169 7.13 -4.41 -22.15
CA ALA A 169 7.28 -4.09 -23.57
C ALA A 169 8.69 -3.56 -23.90
N ASN A 170 9.28 -2.74 -23.02
CA ASN A 170 10.63 -2.23 -23.20
C ASN A 170 11.69 -3.33 -23.06
N GLU A 171 11.51 -4.28 -22.14
CA GLU A 171 12.39 -5.45 -21.99
C GLU A 171 12.31 -6.37 -23.22
N ALA A 172 11.10 -6.65 -23.71
CA ALA A 172 10.86 -7.48 -24.89
C ALA A 172 11.40 -6.86 -26.19
N GLY A 173 11.44 -5.53 -26.28
CA GLY A 173 11.99 -4.80 -27.44
C GLY A 173 13.51 -4.57 -27.39
N GLY A 174 14.20 -4.95 -26.30
CA GLY A 174 15.56 -4.50 -26.00
C GLY A 174 16.66 -5.57 -25.88
N VAL A 175 16.34 -6.88 -25.99
CA VAL A 175 17.34 -7.95 -25.80
C VAL A 175 17.36 -8.92 -27.00
N PRO A 176 18.44 -9.04 -27.80
CA PRO A 176 18.64 -10.22 -28.63
C PRO A 176 18.84 -11.43 -27.71
N ALA A 177 18.11 -12.53 -27.94
CA ALA A 177 18.10 -13.76 -27.15
C ALA A 177 19.49 -14.14 -26.58
N GLY A 178 19.77 -13.69 -25.36
CA GLY A 178 21.07 -13.76 -24.71
C GLY A 178 21.11 -14.87 -23.68
N ARG A 179 21.39 -16.09 -24.14
CA ARG A 179 21.97 -17.24 -23.42
C ARG A 179 21.54 -17.42 -21.95
N VAL A 180 20.49 -18.22 -21.75
CA VAL A 180 20.19 -18.83 -20.44
C VAL A 180 21.44 -19.57 -19.94
N ILE A 181 21.98 -19.16 -18.79
CA ILE A 181 23.04 -19.90 -18.09
C ILE A 181 22.34 -20.91 -17.18
N PRO A 182 22.41 -22.23 -17.45
CA PRO A 182 21.79 -23.21 -16.57
C PRO A 182 22.54 -23.25 -15.24
N LEU A 183 21.80 -23.06 -14.14
CA LEU A 183 22.30 -23.34 -12.79
C LEU A 183 22.49 -24.84 -12.66
N ARG A 184 23.75 -25.30 -12.57
CA ARG A 184 24.05 -26.67 -12.15
C ARG A 184 23.92 -26.74 -10.63
N ILE A 185 22.99 -27.55 -10.15
CA ILE A 185 22.93 -27.92 -8.74
C ILE A 185 24.10 -28.88 -8.49
N SER A 186 24.99 -28.51 -7.57
CA SER A 186 26.10 -29.36 -7.11
C SER A 186 25.54 -30.53 -6.31
N ALA A 187 25.97 -31.75 -6.65
CA ALA A 187 25.67 -32.98 -5.92
C ALA A 187 26.41 -33.03 -4.57
#